data_AF-A0A9W6U1W9-F1
#
_entry.id   AF-A0A9W6U1W9-F1
#
_cell.length_a   1.000
_cell.length_b   1.000
_cell.length_c   1.000
_cell.angle_alpha   90.00
_cell.angle_beta   90.00
_cell.angle_gamma   90.00
#
_symmetry.space_group_name_H-M   'P 1'
#
loop_
_entity.id
_entity.type
_entity.pdbx_description
1 polymer ?
#
loop_
_entity_poly.entity_id
_entity_poly.type
_entity_poly.pdbx_seq_one_letter_code
_entity_poly.pdbx_strand_id
1 'polypeptide(L)'
;MRSIQDALGDIGTTVHFVPPGCTVVAQPLDVDVMSPLKKHMQLNCAQAAVLNGLPENSVERRRYMFDQAMLALAAITPGTVRKAFDRAGPYFGYTTSNDVQGMLDEASLLNVVDVQLNDIESVQGVISGGVHHTPAEAIAM
;
A
#
# COMPACT_ATOMS: atom_id res chain seq x y z
N MET A 1 22.67 -9.53 -25.26
CA MET A 1 22.04 -8.68 -24.22
C MET A 1 22.08 -9.48 -22.94
N ARG A 2 22.65 -8.97 -21.83
CA ARG A 2 22.54 -9.67 -20.54
C ARG A 2 21.10 -9.54 -20.02
N SER A 3 20.55 -10.60 -19.43
CA SER A 3 19.28 -10.47 -18.74
C SER A 3 19.47 -9.66 -17.46
N ILE A 4 18.40 -9.04 -16.97
CA ILE A 4 18.42 -8.36 -15.66
C ILE A 4 18.79 -9.36 -14.55
N GLN A 5 18.38 -10.62 -14.69
CA GLN A 5 18.68 -11.67 -13.73
C GLN A 5 20.18 -11.98 -13.68
N ASP A 6 20.85 -12.06 -14.84
CA ASP A 6 22.31 -12.25 -14.89
C ASP A 6 23.04 -11.07 -14.25
N ALA A 7 22.60 -9.85 -14.53
CA ALA A 7 23.20 -8.64 -13.96
C ALA A 7 23.02 -8.55 -12.43
N LEU A 8 21.88 -9.02 -11.89
CA LEU A 8 21.64 -9.10 -10.45
C LEU A 8 22.49 -10.20 -9.80
N GLY A 9 22.67 -11.34 -10.48
CA GLY A 9 23.56 -12.41 -10.05
C GLY A 9 25.03 -11.97 -9.99
N ASP A 10 25.50 -11.22 -11.00
CA ASP A 10 26.86 -10.68 -11.07
C ASP A 10 27.20 -9.78 -9.86
N ILE A 11 26.21 -9.08 -9.29
CA ILE A 11 26.38 -8.23 -8.09
C ILE A 11 26.03 -8.94 -6.77
N GLY A 12 25.80 -10.25 -6.80
CA GLY A 12 25.51 -11.06 -5.62
C GLY A 12 24.10 -10.85 -5.04
N THR A 13 23.16 -10.34 -5.83
CA THR A 13 21.76 -10.17 -5.40
C THR A 13 20.95 -11.42 -5.72
N THR A 14 20.27 -11.99 -4.72
CA THR A 14 19.32 -13.09 -4.91
C THR A 14 17.94 -12.56 -5.26
N VAL A 15 17.31 -13.15 -6.27
CA VAL A 15 15.95 -12.79 -6.71
C VAL A 15 14.97 -13.85 -6.21
N HIS A 16 13.95 -13.41 -5.48
CA HIS A 16 12.84 -14.26 -5.06
C HIS A 16 11.71 -14.17 -6.08
N PHE A 17 11.01 -15.28 -6.29
CA PHE A 17 9.81 -15.26 -7.09
C PHE A 17 8.61 -14.79 -6.30
N VAL A 18 7.81 -13.99 -6.99
CA VAL A 18 6.51 -13.54 -6.53
C VAL A 18 5.51 -14.02 -7.57
N PRO A 19 4.54 -14.89 -7.19
CA PRO A 19 3.49 -15.30 -8.10
C PRO A 19 2.72 -14.08 -8.65
N PRO A 20 2.28 -14.13 -9.93
CA PRO A 20 1.42 -13.09 -10.47
C PRO A 20 0.16 -12.89 -9.61
N GLY A 21 -0.24 -11.63 -9.40
CA GLY A 21 -1.44 -11.30 -8.62
C GLY A 21 -1.25 -11.26 -7.10
N CYS A 22 -0.09 -11.66 -6.57
CA CYS A 22 0.15 -11.71 -5.12
C CYS A 22 0.93 -10.51 -4.56
N THR A 23 1.26 -9.49 -5.36
CA THR A 23 2.11 -8.36 -4.89
C THR A 23 1.50 -7.61 -3.71
N VAL A 24 0.18 -7.42 -3.73
CA VAL A 24 -0.58 -6.75 -2.67
C VAL A 24 -0.50 -7.43 -1.29
N VAL A 25 -0.12 -8.70 -1.23
CA VAL A 25 0.01 -9.48 0.01
C VAL A 25 1.45 -9.91 0.30
N ALA A 26 2.31 -10.02 -0.72
CA ALA A 26 3.65 -10.57 -0.60
C ALA A 26 4.78 -9.53 -0.74
N GLN A 27 4.50 -8.30 -1.21
CA GLN A 27 5.51 -7.25 -1.33
C GLN A 27 5.30 -6.20 -0.23
N PRO A 28 6.25 -5.99 0.70
CA PRO A 28 6.11 -5.05 1.82
C PRO A 28 5.78 -3.64 1.39
N LEU A 29 6.30 -3.26 0.22
CA LEU A 29 6.01 -1.96 -0.38
C LEU A 29 4.49 -1.79 -0.49
N ASP A 30 3.82 -2.74 -1.14
CA ASP A 30 2.38 -2.70 -1.36
C ASP A 30 1.57 -3.01 -0.10
N VAL A 31 2.05 -3.93 0.74
CA VAL A 31 1.36 -4.37 1.97
C VAL A 31 1.17 -3.24 2.96
N ASP A 32 2.25 -2.52 3.31
CA ASP A 32 2.22 -1.62 4.48
C ASP A 32 3.05 -0.33 4.35
N VAL A 33 3.86 -0.16 3.29
CA VAL A 33 4.64 1.09 3.10
C VAL A 33 3.90 2.11 2.22
N MET A 34 3.22 1.65 1.16
CA MET A 34 2.56 2.56 0.21
C MET A 34 1.38 3.32 0.82
N SER A 35 0.64 2.71 1.74
CA SER A 35 -0.48 3.35 2.44
C SER A 35 -0.05 4.57 3.27
N PRO A 36 0.89 4.46 4.23
CA PRO A 36 1.37 5.61 4.98
C PRO A 36 2.09 6.64 4.08
N LEU A 37 2.81 6.21 3.05
CA LEU A 37 3.43 7.13 2.09
C LEU A 37 2.38 8.01 1.40
N LYS A 38 1.33 7.40 0.83
CA LYS A 38 0.22 8.12 0.19
C LYS A 38 -0.48 9.05 1.17
N LYS A 39 -0.68 8.62 2.42
CA LYS A 39 -1.28 9.44 3.48
C LYS A 39 -0.43 10.67 3.81
N HIS A 40 0.88 10.51 4.00
CA HIS A 40 1.78 11.64 4.24
C HIS A 40 1.81 12.60 3.06
N MET A 41 1.85 12.08 1.84
CA MET A 41 1.82 12.91 0.64
C MET A 41 0.53 13.74 0.54
N GLN A 42 -0.63 13.13 0.82
CA GLN A 42 -1.92 13.83 0.85
C GLN A 42 -1.95 14.94 1.91
N LEU A 43 -1.46 14.65 3.11
CA LEU A 43 -1.40 15.62 4.21
C LEU A 43 -0.49 16.81 3.86
N ASN A 44 0.71 16.54 3.32
CA ASN A 44 1.64 17.59 2.95
C ASN A 44 1.07 18.47 1.82
N CYS A 45 0.44 17.86 0.81
CA CYS A 45 -0.24 18.59 -0.26
C CYS A 45 -1.37 19.48 0.29
N ALA A 46 -2.21 18.95 1.17
CA ALA A 46 -3.31 19.71 1.77
C ALA A 46 -2.81 20.90 2.60
N GLN A 47 -1.76 20.70 3.41
CA GLN A 47 -1.15 21.79 4.18
C GLN A 47 -0.51 22.85 3.28
N ALA A 48 0.23 22.42 2.25
CA ALA A 48 0.87 23.32 1.31
C ALA A 48 -0.15 24.13 0.49
N ALA A 49 -1.29 23.54 0.12
CA ALA A 49 -2.37 24.21 -0.59
C ALA A 49 -3.07 25.28 0.26
N VAL A 50 -3.11 25.12 1.58
CA VAL A 50 -3.64 26.14 2.51
C VAL A 50 -2.66 27.30 2.68
N LEU A 51 -1.35 27.02 2.69
CA LEU A 51 -0.32 28.02 2.99
C LEU A 51 0.24 28.74 1.76
N ASN A 52 0.18 28.11 0.58
CA ASN A 52 0.81 28.61 -0.65
C ASN A 52 -0.13 28.49 -1.85
N GLY A 53 0.14 29.29 -2.87
CA GLY A 53 -0.46 29.09 -4.20
C GLY A 53 -0.02 27.77 -4.82
N LEU A 54 -0.94 27.09 -5.50
CA LEU A 54 -0.64 25.88 -6.26
C LEU A 54 0.17 26.22 -7.53
N PRO A 55 1.05 25.32 -7.99
CA PRO A 55 1.85 25.56 -9.20
C PRO A 55 0.98 25.67 -10.45
N GLU A 56 1.26 26.70 -11.25
CA GLU A 56 0.43 27.06 -12.43
C GLU A 56 0.85 26.28 -13.68
N ASN A 57 2.14 25.92 -13.80
CA ASN A 57 2.66 25.22 -14.97
C ASN A 57 3.10 23.77 -14.68
N SER A 58 3.31 22.99 -15.73
CA SER A 58 3.60 21.56 -15.65
C SER A 58 4.99 21.24 -15.12
N VAL A 59 5.97 22.14 -15.25
CA VAL A 59 7.34 21.95 -14.74
C VAL A 59 7.33 22.11 -13.22
N GLU A 60 6.76 23.21 -12.74
CA GLU A 60 6.60 23.47 -11.31
C GLU A 60 5.72 22.41 -10.64
N ARG A 61 4.65 21.97 -11.30
CA ARG A 61 3.79 20.90 -10.75
C ARG A 61 4.54 19.58 -10.59
N ARG A 62 5.39 19.21 -11.55
CA ARG A 62 6.23 18.00 -11.42
C ARG A 62 7.23 18.14 -10.29
N ARG A 63 7.88 19.31 -10.17
CA ARG A 63 8.82 19.58 -9.09
C ARG A 63 8.15 19.54 -7.72
N TYR A 64 7.01 20.21 -7.60
CA TYR A 64 6.18 20.21 -6.41
C TYR A 64 5.81 18.78 -5.99
N MET A 65 5.26 17.97 -6.90
CA MET A 65 4.88 16.58 -6.58
C MET A 65 6.07 15.73 -6.16
N PHE A 66 7.24 15.93 -6.77
CA PHE A 66 8.47 15.27 -6.38
C PHE A 66 8.89 15.67 -4.96
N ASP A 67 8.90 16.97 -4.64
CA ASP A 67 9.27 17.45 -3.31
C ASP A 67 8.29 16.93 -2.24
N GLN A 68 6.98 16.87 -2.53
CA GLN A 68 5.99 16.28 -1.63
C GLN A 68 6.21 14.78 -1.41
N ALA A 69 6.57 14.03 -2.46
CA ALA A 69 6.89 12.61 -2.36
C ALA A 69 8.16 12.38 -1.53
N MET A 70 9.19 13.21 -1.67
CA MET A 70 10.41 13.14 -0.86
C MET A 70 10.15 13.43 0.62
N LEU A 71 9.32 14.44 0.92
CA LEU A 71 8.89 14.72 2.30
C LEU A 71 8.09 13.57 2.90
N ALA A 72 7.17 12.98 2.12
CA ALA A 72 6.39 11.82 2.55
C ALA A 72 7.28 10.59 2.78
N LEU A 73 8.29 10.36 1.93
CA LEU A 73 9.24 9.27 2.08
C LEU A 73 10.11 9.45 3.33
N ALA A 74 10.55 10.67 3.63
CA ALA A 74 11.32 10.98 4.83
C ALA A 74 10.53 10.73 6.14
N ALA A 75 9.20 10.75 6.08
CA ALA A 75 8.33 10.43 7.20
C ALA A 75 8.16 8.91 7.43
N ILE A 76 8.56 8.06 6.47
CA ILE A 76 8.51 6.61 6.63
C ILE A 76 9.61 6.16 7.59
N THR A 77 9.21 5.54 8.69
CA THR A 77 10.13 5.11 9.74
C THR A 77 10.67 3.70 9.48
N PRO A 78 11.87 3.35 10.00
CA PRO A 78 12.36 1.97 9.98
C PRO A 78 11.38 0.97 10.61
N GLY A 79 10.61 1.40 11.61
CA GLY A 79 9.56 0.57 12.23
C GLY A 79 8.41 0.25 11.27
N THR A 80 8.02 1.21 10.42
CA THR A 80 7.02 1.00 9.36
C THR A 80 7.51 -0.04 8.35
N VAL A 81 8.77 0.08 7.92
CA VAL A 81 9.39 -0.88 7.00
C VAL A 81 9.45 -2.26 7.64
N ARG A 82 9.96 -2.38 8.87
CA ARG A 82 10.03 -3.68 9.57
C ARG A 82 8.67 -4.36 9.67
N LYS A 83 7.65 -3.63 10.11
CA LYS A 83 6.28 -4.15 10.19
C LYS A 83 5.77 -4.64 8.83
N ALA A 84 6.09 -3.93 7.75
CA ALA A 84 5.69 -4.34 6.41
C ALA A 84 6.34 -5.65 5.97
N PHE A 85 7.61 -5.87 6.34
CA PHE A 85 8.30 -7.14 6.13
C PHE A 85 7.70 -8.26 6.98
N ASP A 86 7.40 -7.99 8.26
CA ASP A 86 6.75 -8.97 9.15
C ASP A 86 5.37 -9.39 8.62
N ARG A 87 4.61 -8.44 8.06
CA ARG A 87 3.26 -8.68 7.53
C ARG A 87 3.24 -9.34 6.15
N ALA A 88 4.19 -9.02 5.27
CA ALA A 88 4.33 -9.67 3.97
C ALA A 88 4.71 -11.17 4.09
N GLY A 89 5.17 -11.59 5.29
CA GLY A 89 5.54 -12.97 5.57
C GLY A 89 6.93 -13.33 5.06
N PRO A 90 7.40 -14.56 5.33
CA PRO A 90 8.70 -15.01 4.84
C PRO A 90 8.69 -15.08 3.31
N TYR A 91 9.67 -14.42 2.68
CA TYR A 91 10.00 -14.73 1.29
C TYR A 91 10.63 -16.11 1.27
N PHE A 92 9.86 -17.10 0.84
CA PHE A 92 10.45 -18.38 0.55
C PHE A 92 11.49 -18.17 -0.57
N GLY A 93 12.76 -18.32 -0.21
CA GLY A 93 13.81 -18.57 -1.18
C GLY A 93 13.42 -19.80 -1.97
N TYR A 94 13.61 -19.77 -3.29
CA TYR A 94 13.47 -20.97 -4.09
C TYR A 94 14.34 -22.07 -3.48
N THR A 95 13.73 -23.04 -2.80
CA THR A 95 14.31 -24.38 -2.77
C THR A 95 14.04 -24.98 -4.15
N THR A 96 15.02 -25.72 -4.64
CA THR A 96 15.03 -26.32 -5.97
C THR A 96 13.69 -26.94 -6.36
N SER A 97 13.32 -26.80 -7.64
CA SER A 97 12.07 -27.16 -8.36
C SER A 97 11.26 -28.41 -7.93
N ASN A 98 11.78 -29.29 -7.06
CA ASN A 98 11.13 -30.52 -6.63
C ASN A 98 10.21 -30.35 -5.41
N ASP A 99 10.31 -29.25 -4.66
CA ASP A 99 9.51 -29.05 -3.42
C ASP A 99 8.18 -28.31 -3.64
N VAL A 100 7.98 -27.70 -4.81
CA VAL A 100 6.78 -26.88 -5.11
C VAL A 100 5.52 -27.73 -5.32
N GLN A 101 5.68 -29.01 -5.67
CA GLN A 101 4.56 -29.91 -5.95
C GLN A 101 3.71 -30.25 -4.70
N GLY A 102 4.24 -30.01 -3.48
CA GLY A 102 3.55 -30.34 -2.22
C GLY A 102 2.91 -29.15 -1.49
N MET A 103 3.15 -27.90 -1.92
CA MET A 103 2.64 -26.70 -1.23
C MET A 103 1.41 -26.05 -1.89
N LEU A 104 1.02 -26.51 -3.09
CA LEU A 104 -0.19 -26.08 -3.79
C LEU A 104 -1.36 -27.03 -3.52
N ASP A 105 -1.62 -27.33 -2.24
CA ASP A 105 -2.91 -27.92 -1.89
C ASP A 105 -3.93 -26.77 -1.81
N GLU A 106 -4.95 -26.85 -2.67
CA GLU A 106 -6.04 -25.86 -2.84
C GLU A 106 -6.72 -25.42 -1.53
N ALA A 107 -6.58 -26.22 -0.46
CA ALA A 107 -7.05 -25.90 0.88
C ALA A 107 -6.35 -24.68 1.51
N SER A 108 -5.10 -24.38 1.14
CA SER A 108 -4.35 -23.27 1.75
C SER A 108 -4.66 -21.90 1.11
N LEU A 109 -5.22 -21.88 -0.11
CA LEU A 109 -5.66 -20.66 -0.78
C LEU A 109 -6.99 -20.13 -0.22
N LEU A 110 -7.88 -21.03 0.24
CA LEU A 110 -9.18 -20.65 0.81
C LEU A 110 -9.04 -19.92 2.16
N ASN A 111 -8.08 -20.30 3.00
CA ASN A 111 -7.86 -19.62 4.30
C ASN A 111 -7.38 -18.17 4.17
N VAL A 112 -6.73 -17.78 3.07
CA VAL A 112 -6.32 -16.39 2.83
C VAL A 112 -7.54 -15.52 2.46
N VAL A 113 -8.55 -16.12 1.83
CA VAL A 113 -9.78 -15.43 1.43
C VAL A 113 -10.71 -15.18 2.62
N ASP A 114 -10.81 -16.12 3.56
CA ASP A 114 -11.69 -15.99 4.74
C ASP A 114 -11.22 -14.91 5.74
N VAL A 115 -9.92 -14.61 5.79
CA VAL A 115 -9.40 -13.51 6.64
C VAL A 115 -9.79 -12.13 6.10
N GLN A 116 -10.06 -11.99 4.80
CA GLN A 116 -10.40 -10.70 4.17
C GLN A 116 -11.86 -10.26 4.36
N LEU A 117 -12.80 -11.18 4.62
CA LEU A 117 -14.22 -10.81 4.77
C LEU A 117 -14.49 -10.06 6.10
N ASN A 118 -13.71 -10.34 7.14
CA ASN A 118 -13.91 -9.72 8.46
C ASN A 118 -13.49 -8.24 8.51
N ASP A 119 -12.57 -7.79 7.65
CA ASP A 119 -12.15 -6.39 7.61
C ASP A 119 -13.12 -5.49 6.81
N ILE A 120 -14.00 -6.08 5.99
CA ILE A 120 -15.00 -5.33 5.20
C ILE A 120 -16.25 -5.02 6.06
N GLU A 121 -16.63 -5.88 7.00
CA GLU A 121 -17.78 -5.63 7.88
C GLU A 121 -17.53 -4.48 8.90
N SER A 122 -16.27 -4.21 9.23
CA SER A 122 -15.90 -3.09 10.12
C SER A 122 -16.16 -1.70 9.49
N VAL A 123 -16.22 -1.62 8.16
CA VAL A 123 -16.42 -0.35 7.43
C VAL A 123 -17.89 0.09 7.41
N GLN A 124 -18.86 -0.81 7.60
CA GLN A 124 -20.29 -0.44 7.64
C GLN A 124 -20.72 0.19 8.98
N GLY A 125 -20.00 -0.06 10.07
CA GLY A 125 -20.27 0.55 11.39
C GLY A 125 -19.90 2.04 11.47
N VAL A 126 -19.05 2.53 10.57
CA VAL A 126 -18.57 3.93 10.58
C VAL A 126 -19.49 4.86 9.78
N ILE A 127 -20.34 4.33 8.89
CA ILE A 127 -21.17 5.13 7.97
C ILE A 127 -22.60 5.37 8.51
N SER A 128 -23.08 4.65 9.53
CA SER A 128 -24.45 4.84 10.08
C SER A 128 -24.57 5.79 11.29
N GLY A 129 -23.49 6.47 11.68
CA GLY A 129 -23.49 7.37 12.86
C GLY A 129 -23.98 8.81 12.62
N GLY A 130 -24.66 9.10 11.51
CA GLY A 130 -24.95 10.47 11.07
C GLY A 130 -26.41 10.78 10.77
N VAL A 131 -27.36 10.19 11.49
CA VAL A 131 -28.76 10.64 11.46
C VAL A 131 -28.90 11.85 12.37
N HIS A 132 -28.63 13.05 11.85
CA HIS A 132 -29.22 14.25 12.42
C HIS A 132 -30.57 14.49 11.77
N HIS A 133 -31.61 14.09 12.51
CA HIS A 133 -32.97 14.58 12.36
C HIS A 133 -32.96 16.12 12.37
N THR A 134 -33.26 16.76 11.25
CA THR A 134 -33.79 18.13 11.25
C THR A 134 -35.28 18.05 11.55
N PRO A 135 -35.78 18.68 12.63
CA PRO A 135 -37.22 18.85 12.77
C PRO A 135 -37.67 19.94 11.79
N ALA A 136 -38.65 19.59 10.97
CA ALA A 136 -39.40 20.52 10.15
C ALA A 136 -40.31 21.36 11.05
N GLU A 137 -40.15 22.70 11.02
CA GLU A 137 -41.21 23.61 11.46
C GLU A 137 -41.31 24.82 10.52
N ALA A 138 -42.42 24.78 9.77
CA ALA A 138 -43.28 25.87 9.30
C ALA A 138 -42.66 27.19 8.79
N ILE A 139 -42.67 27.35 7.47
CA ILE A 139 -42.99 28.62 6.82
C ILE A 139 -44.52 28.71 6.75
N ALA A 140 -45.12 29.66 7.46
CA ALA A 140 -46.46 30.16 7.17
C ALA A 140 -46.54 31.65 7.49
N MET A 141 -46.70 32.43 6.40
CA MET A 141 -47.05 33.85 6.26
C MET A 141 -46.04 34.92 6.70
#